data_AF-A0A3B8SYA5-F1
#
_entry.id   AF-A0A3B8SYA5-F1
#
_cell.length_a   1.000
_cell.length_b   1.000
_cell.length_c   1.000
_cell.angle_alpha   90.00
_cell.angle_beta   90.00
_cell.angle_gamma   90.00
#
_symmetry.space_group_name_H-M   'P 1'
#
loop_
_entity.id
_entity.type
_entity.pdbx_description
1 polymer ?
#
loop_
_entity_poly.entity_id
_entity_poly.type
_entity_poly.pdbx_seq_one_letter_code
_entity_poly.pdbx_strand_id
1 'polypeptide(L)'
;MKKIALHLALILAQTATVCASERPWWETEVAREMALMEAQNEEIRRAIETELQFHDHAVFAELERLSDAYLEQTEKQWSANDEAVIRQEVERLNAAMRPYFDAERHLFEVDSYMTDRTKR
;
A
#
# COMPACT_ATOMS: atom_id res chain seq x y z
N MET A 1 46.88 -19.20 -61.64
CA MET A 1 45.69 -18.48 -61.12
C MET A 1 44.40 -19.29 -61.15
N LYS A 2 43.99 -19.93 -62.27
CA LYS A 2 42.71 -20.70 -62.34
C LYS A 2 42.54 -21.82 -61.31
N LYS A 3 43.59 -22.60 -61.00
CA LYS A 3 43.53 -23.67 -59.99
C LYS A 3 43.28 -23.14 -58.56
N ILE A 4 43.94 -22.04 -58.19
CA ILE A 4 43.77 -21.40 -56.88
C ILE A 4 42.34 -20.88 -56.72
N ALA A 5 41.79 -20.23 -57.76
CA ALA A 5 40.41 -19.76 -57.76
C ALA A 5 39.40 -20.91 -57.59
N LEU A 6 39.64 -22.06 -58.24
CA LEU A 6 38.80 -23.25 -58.10
C LEU A 6 38.84 -23.83 -56.68
N HIS A 7 40.03 -23.87 -56.05
CA HIS A 7 40.16 -24.41 -54.69
C HIS A 7 39.50 -23.48 -53.66
N LEU A 8 39.63 -22.16 -53.83
CA LEU A 8 38.93 -21.18 -52.99
C LEU A 8 37.41 -21.28 -53.14
N ALA A 9 36.91 -21.43 -54.36
CA ALA A 9 35.48 -21.63 -54.61
C ALA A 9 34.96 -22.92 -53.95
N LEU A 10 35.76 -23.99 -53.98
CA LEU A 10 35.41 -25.25 -53.33
C LEU A 10 35.33 -25.12 -51.80
N ILE A 11 36.31 -24.43 -51.20
CA ILE A 11 36.33 -24.16 -49.76
C ILE A 11 35.12 -23.33 -49.35
N LEU A 12 34.81 -22.26 -50.08
CA LEU A 12 33.65 -21.40 -49.80
C LEU A 12 32.31 -22.15 -49.96
N ALA A 13 32.21 -23.04 -50.94
CA ALA A 13 31.01 -23.86 -51.13
C ALA A 13 30.83 -24.87 -49.98
N GLN A 14 31.92 -25.48 -49.50
CA GLN A 14 31.87 -26.42 -48.37
C GLN A 14 31.50 -25.70 -47.07
N THR A 15 32.09 -24.55 -46.77
CA THR A 15 31.73 -23.78 -45.57
C THR A 15 30.29 -23.28 -45.62
N ALA A 16 29.83 -22.77 -46.77
CA ALA A 16 28.44 -22.36 -46.93
C ALA A 16 27.46 -23.54 -46.74
N THR A 17 27.81 -24.73 -47.21
CA THR A 17 26.99 -25.94 -47.06
C THR A 17 26.94 -26.40 -45.60
N VAL A 18 28.07 -26.39 -44.88
CA VAL A 18 28.11 -26.71 -43.45
C VAL A 18 27.28 -25.70 -42.65
N CYS A 19 27.51 -24.40 -42.85
CA CYS A 19 26.73 -23.36 -42.19
C CYS A 19 25.23 -23.48 -42.51
N ALA A 20 24.85 -23.78 -43.76
CA ALA A 20 23.46 -23.98 -44.15
C ALA A 20 22.85 -25.27 -43.58
N SER A 21 23.64 -26.31 -43.34
CA SER A 21 23.19 -27.56 -42.70
C SER A 21 23.03 -27.40 -41.19
N GLU A 22 23.85 -26.55 -40.58
CA GLU A 22 23.73 -26.25 -39.15
C GLU A 22 22.60 -25.26 -38.89
N ARG A 23 22.32 -24.40 -39.87
CA ARG A 23 21.41 -23.26 -39.71
C ARG A 23 19.99 -23.59 -39.18
N PRO A 24 19.35 -24.67 -39.64
CA PRO A 24 17.97 -24.96 -39.25
C PRO A 24 17.83 -25.41 -37.79
N TRP A 25 18.80 -26.14 -37.23
CA TRP A 25 18.67 -26.69 -35.89
C TRP A 25 19.01 -25.68 -34.79
N TRP A 26 20.02 -24.81 -34.98
CA TRP A 26 20.30 -23.75 -34.00
C TRP A 26 19.21 -22.68 -33.97
N GLU A 27 18.63 -22.29 -35.12
CA GLU A 27 17.50 -21.33 -35.15
C GLU A 27 16.29 -21.90 -34.41
N THR A 28 16.03 -23.20 -34.57
CA THR A 28 14.95 -23.89 -33.86
C THR A 28 15.22 -23.95 -32.34
N GLU A 29 16.44 -24.27 -31.94
CA GLU A 29 16.80 -24.33 -30.51
C GLU A 29 16.77 -22.93 -29.87
N VAL A 30 17.28 -21.90 -30.55
CA VAL A 30 17.20 -20.51 -30.09
C VAL A 30 15.75 -20.06 -29.96
N ALA A 31 14.88 -20.38 -30.94
CA ALA A 31 13.46 -20.04 -30.85
C ALA A 31 12.77 -20.74 -29.68
N ARG A 32 13.14 -21.99 -29.40
CA ARG A 32 12.63 -22.75 -28.25
C ARG A 32 13.07 -22.14 -26.92
N GLU A 33 14.35 -21.81 -26.78
CA GLU A 33 14.89 -21.16 -25.57
C GLU A 33 14.30 -19.77 -25.37
N MET A 34 14.13 -18.99 -26.45
CA MET A 34 13.42 -17.71 -26.38
C MET A 34 11.98 -17.88 -25.90
N ALA A 35 11.22 -18.84 -26.45
CA ALA A 35 9.84 -19.09 -26.03
C ALA A 35 9.75 -19.55 -24.57
N LEU A 36 10.71 -20.36 -24.11
CA LEU A 36 10.81 -20.76 -22.70
C LEU A 36 11.08 -19.55 -21.79
N MET A 37 12.03 -18.70 -22.18
CA MET A 37 12.38 -17.50 -21.43
C MET A 37 11.23 -16.48 -21.41
N GLU A 38 10.50 -16.32 -22.52
CA GLU A 38 9.30 -15.48 -22.58
C GLU A 38 8.20 -15.99 -21.66
N ALA A 39 7.96 -17.31 -21.63
CA ALA A 39 6.99 -17.93 -20.72
C ALA A 39 7.38 -17.71 -19.25
N GLN A 40 8.66 -17.90 -18.90
CA GLN A 40 9.17 -17.66 -17.55
C GLN A 40 9.05 -16.18 -17.15
N ASN A 41 9.38 -15.26 -18.07
CA ASN A 41 9.24 -13.83 -17.82
C ASN A 41 7.79 -13.43 -17.56
N GLU A 42 6.84 -14.00 -18.30
CA GLU A 42 5.42 -13.76 -18.09
C GLU A 42 4.93 -14.32 -16.75
N GLU A 43 5.40 -15.50 -16.35
CA GLU A 43 5.09 -16.07 -15.04
C GLU A 43 5.64 -15.22 -13.88
N ILE A 44 6.89 -14.74 -14.01
CA ILE A 44 7.49 -13.81 -13.04
C ILE A 44 6.68 -12.51 -12.97
N ARG A 45 6.24 -11.95 -14.10
CA ARG A 45 5.42 -10.74 -14.12
C ARG A 45 4.10 -10.93 -13.37
N ARG A 46 3.41 -12.04 -13.60
CA ARG A 46 2.15 -12.35 -12.88
C ARG A 46 2.36 -12.56 -11.39
N ALA A 47 3.46 -13.21 -11.00
CA ALA A 47 3.82 -13.35 -9.59
C ALA A 47 4.07 -12.00 -8.92
N ILE A 48 4.82 -11.11 -9.58
CA ILE A 48 5.06 -9.74 -9.09
C ILE A 48 3.76 -8.96 -8.97
N GLU A 49 2.88 -9.01 -9.98
CA GLU A 49 1.61 -8.29 -9.96
C GLU A 49 0.70 -8.79 -8.82
N THR A 50 0.66 -10.11 -8.60
CA THR A 50 -0.12 -10.70 -7.50
C THR A 50 0.42 -10.27 -6.13
N GLU A 51 1.74 -10.27 -5.95
CA GLU A 51 2.37 -9.85 -4.71
C GLU A 51 2.14 -8.35 -4.44
N LEU A 52 2.23 -7.50 -5.48
CA LEU A 52 1.93 -6.07 -5.37
C LEU A 52 0.48 -5.83 -4.94
N GLN A 53 -0.48 -6.51 -5.57
CA GLN A 53 -1.89 -6.39 -5.19
C GLN A 53 -2.13 -6.83 -3.74
N PHE A 54 -1.50 -7.93 -3.31
CA PHE A 54 -1.61 -8.41 -1.94
C PHE A 54 -1.01 -7.41 -0.94
N HIS A 55 0.19 -6.88 -1.22
CA HIS A 55 0.83 -5.87 -0.38
C HIS A 55 0.02 -4.58 -0.31
N ASP A 56 -0.50 -4.09 -1.42
CA ASP A 56 -1.35 -2.89 -1.45
C ASP A 56 -2.57 -3.09 -0.55
N HIS A 57 -3.29 -4.21 -0.69
CA HIS A 57 -4.44 -4.50 0.16
C HIS A 57 -4.10 -4.62 1.64
N ALA A 58 -3.00 -5.29 1.99
CA ALA A 58 -2.57 -5.45 3.38
C ALA A 58 -2.16 -4.11 4.01
N VAL A 59 -1.43 -3.28 3.26
CA VAL A 59 -0.99 -1.96 3.73
C VAL A 59 -2.18 -1.03 3.88
N PHE A 60 -3.12 -1.00 2.93
CA PHE A 60 -4.32 -0.18 3.05
C PHE A 60 -5.19 -0.58 4.24
N ALA A 61 -5.38 -1.88 4.49
CA ALA A 61 -6.15 -2.35 5.64
C ALA A 61 -5.51 -1.95 6.98
N GLU A 62 -4.18 -2.03 7.08
CA GLU A 62 -3.48 -1.61 8.30
C GLU A 62 -3.49 -0.09 8.49
N LEU A 63 -3.37 0.68 7.40
CA LEU A 63 -3.49 2.14 7.44
C LEU A 63 -4.91 2.59 7.86
N GLU A 64 -5.95 1.93 7.34
CA GLU A 64 -7.33 2.19 7.73
C GLU A 64 -7.54 1.89 9.21
N ARG A 65 -7.08 0.73 9.68
CA ARG A 65 -7.15 0.34 11.10
C ARG A 65 -6.43 1.34 12.03
N LEU A 66 -5.24 1.79 11.63
CA LEU A 66 -4.48 2.79 12.40
C LEU A 66 -5.19 4.14 12.38
N SER A 67 -5.70 4.57 11.22
CA SER A 67 -6.45 5.81 11.07
C SER A 67 -7.68 5.81 11.98
N ASP A 68 -8.47 4.74 11.99
CA ASP A 68 -9.65 4.60 12.84
C ASP A 68 -9.30 4.66 14.32
N ALA A 69 -8.23 3.95 14.72
CA ALA A 69 -7.75 3.99 16.11
C ALA A 69 -7.31 5.40 16.53
N TYR A 70 -6.61 6.14 15.65
CA TYR A 70 -6.20 7.52 15.91
C TYR A 70 -7.38 8.49 15.95
N LEU A 71 -8.38 8.31 15.09
CA LEU A 71 -9.61 9.11 15.10
C LEU A 71 -10.38 8.89 16.41
N GLU A 72 -10.58 7.63 16.82
CA GLU A 72 -11.27 7.29 18.07
C GLU A 72 -10.52 7.86 19.29
N GLN A 73 -9.19 7.77 19.30
CA GLN A 73 -8.37 8.35 20.36
C GLN A 73 -8.51 9.88 20.40
N THR A 74 -8.47 10.53 19.24
CA THR A 74 -8.57 11.99 19.13
C THR A 74 -9.95 12.48 19.57
N GLU A 75 -11.02 11.78 19.17
CA GLU A 75 -12.39 12.10 19.58
C GLU A 75 -12.57 11.95 21.10
N LYS A 76 -12.04 10.88 21.70
CA LYS A 76 -12.03 10.70 23.16
C LYS A 76 -11.29 11.82 23.86
N GLN A 77 -10.13 12.22 23.33
CA GLN A 77 -9.31 13.26 23.93
C GLN A 77 -9.94 14.65 23.81
N TRP A 78 -10.55 14.95 22.66
CA TRP A 78 -11.32 16.18 22.47
C TRP A 78 -12.53 16.22 23.41
N SER A 79 -13.29 15.14 23.48
CA SER A 79 -14.45 15.05 24.39
C SER A 79 -14.06 15.26 25.85
N ALA A 80 -12.96 14.63 26.30
CA ALA A 80 -12.46 14.81 27.66
C ALA A 80 -11.99 16.25 27.94
N ASN A 81 -11.32 16.87 26.96
CA ASN A 81 -10.87 18.25 27.09
C ASN A 81 -12.04 19.25 27.12
N ASP A 82 -12.99 19.08 26.21
CA ASP A 82 -14.19 19.92 26.14
C ASP A 82 -15.03 19.78 27.41
N GLU A 83 -15.18 18.57 27.94
CA GLU A 83 -15.84 18.33 29.24
C GLU A 83 -15.14 19.08 30.38
N ALA A 84 -13.80 19.02 30.44
CA ALA A 84 -13.03 19.72 31.47
C ALA A 84 -13.21 21.24 31.38
N VAL A 85 -13.19 21.80 30.17
CA VAL A 85 -13.43 23.23 29.93
C VAL A 85 -14.85 23.63 30.35
N ILE A 86 -15.86 22.85 29.95
CA ILE A 86 -17.26 23.16 30.31
C ILE A 86 -17.45 23.09 31.83
N ARG A 87 -16.88 22.07 32.49
CA ARG A 87 -16.94 21.94 33.97
C ARG A 87 -16.34 23.17 34.65
N GLN A 88 -15.15 23.59 34.22
CA GLN A 88 -14.48 24.77 34.76
C GLN A 88 -15.33 26.05 34.56
N GLU A 89 -15.91 26.23 33.38
CA GLU A 89 -16.74 27.40 33.09
C GLU A 89 -18.05 27.40 33.91
N VAL A 90 -18.68 26.23 34.11
CA VAL A 90 -19.88 26.11 34.95
C VAL A 90 -19.56 26.37 36.42
N GLU A 91 -18.44 25.87 36.93
CA GLU A 91 -17.97 26.17 38.29
C GLU A 91 -17.72 27.67 38.46
N ARG A 92 -17.07 28.32 37.48
CA ARG A 92 -16.84 29.77 37.48
C ARG A 92 -18.15 30.55 37.50
N LEU A 93 -19.13 30.14 36.68
CA LEU A 93 -20.47 30.75 36.64
C LEU A 93 -21.20 30.59 37.97
N ASN A 94 -21.22 29.39 38.54
CA ASN A 94 -21.83 29.13 39.85
C ASN A 94 -21.16 29.97 40.95
N ALA A 95 -19.83 30.11 40.93
CA ALA A 95 -19.10 30.95 41.88
C ALA A 95 -19.41 32.45 41.72
N ALA A 96 -19.51 32.94 40.48
CA ALA A 96 -19.84 34.34 40.20
C ALA A 96 -21.27 34.73 40.60
N MET A 97 -22.20 33.77 40.58
CA MET A 97 -23.61 33.97 40.94
C MET A 97 -23.90 33.83 42.44
N ARG A 98 -22.97 33.27 43.20
CA ARG A 98 -23.06 33.05 44.65
C ARG A 98 -23.37 34.31 45.49
N PRO A 99 -22.99 35.54 45.09
CA PRO A 99 -23.41 36.75 45.79
C PRO A 99 -24.89 37.12 45.60
N TYR A 100 -25.56 36.55 44.58
CA TYR A 100 -26.93 36.91 44.18
C TYR A 100 -27.98 35.85 44.58
N PHE A 101 -27.54 34.66 45.02
CA PHE A 101 -28.39 33.54 45.41
C PHE A 101 -27.91 32.96 46.75
N ASP A 102 -28.82 32.38 47.54
CA ASP A 102 -28.46 31.71 48.81
C ASP A 102 -27.32 30.70 48.60
N ALA A 103 -26.38 30.66 49.55
CA ALA A 103 -25.08 29.99 49.42
C ALA A 103 -25.12 28.48 49.12
N GLU A 104 -26.30 27.86 49.18
CA GLU A 104 -26.58 26.44 48.93
C GLU A 104 -27.24 26.16 47.57
N ARG A 105 -27.61 27.19 46.78
CA ARG A 105 -28.24 27.00 45.46
C ARG A 105 -27.22 27.18 44.33
N HIS A 106 -26.98 26.09 43.60
CA HIS A 106 -26.27 26.10 42.31
C HIS A 106 -27.26 26.21 41.16
N LEU A 107 -26.91 26.96 40.10
CA LEU A 107 -27.76 27.12 38.90
C LEU A 107 -27.69 25.90 37.98
N PHE A 108 -26.56 25.18 38.01
CA PHE A 108 -26.30 24.03 37.15
C PHE A 108 -25.67 22.89 37.94
N GLU A 109 -26.25 21.68 37.83
CA GLU A 109 -25.70 20.43 38.35
C GLU A 109 -24.87 19.73 37.27
N VAL A 110 -23.56 20.00 37.26
CA VAL A 110 -22.61 19.50 36.24
C VAL A 110 -22.66 17.99 36.08
N ASP A 111 -22.74 17.24 37.18
CA ASP A 111 -22.70 15.78 37.17
C ASP A 111 -23.90 15.17 36.43
N SER A 112 -25.09 15.81 36.50
CA SER A 112 -26.27 15.30 35.78
C SER A 112 -26.15 15.44 34.25
N TYR A 113 -25.44 16.46 33.78
CA TYR A 113 -25.31 16.77 32.36
C TYR A 113 -24.16 16.04 31.67
N MET A 114 -23.12 15.64 32.40
CA MET A 114 -21.92 15.02 31.84
C MET A 114 -21.99 13.49 31.78
N THR A 115 -22.79 12.85 32.65
CA THR A 115 -22.82 11.38 32.78
C THR A 115 -23.57 10.66 31.64
N ASP A 116 -24.29 11.37 30.77
CA ASP A 116 -25.25 10.74 29.84
C ASP A 116 -24.71 10.48 28.42
N ARG A 117 -23.46 10.85 28.11
CA ARG A 117 -22.89 10.66 26.76
C ARG A 117 -22.24 9.29 26.51
N THR A 118 -21.86 8.56 27.55
CA THR A 118 -21.20 7.23 27.44
C THR A 118 -22.17 6.05 27.28
N LYS A 119 -23.49 6.30 27.19
CA LYS A 119 -24.54 5.26 27.06
C LYS A 119 -25.12 5.09 25.64
N ARG A 120 -24.55 5.74 24.63
CA ARG A 120 -25.04 5.65 23.25
C ARG A 120 -24.05 4.95 22.33
#